data_AF-A0A0G0S9Q4-F1
#
_entry.id   AF-A0A0G0S9Q4-F1
#
_cell.length_a   1.000
_cell.length_b   1.000
_cell.length_c   1.000
_cell.angle_alpha   90.00
_cell.angle_beta   90.00
_cell.angle_gamma   90.00
#
_symmetry.space_group_name_H-M   'P 1'
#
loop_
_entity.id
_entity.type
_entity.pdbx_description
1 polymer ?
#
loop_
_entity_poly.entity_id
_entity_poly.type
_entity_poly.pdbx_seq_one_letter_code
_entity_poly.pdbx_strand_id
1 'polypeptide(L)' 'MASTVIEVKKNPNENNSSVLRRFSRRIQESGIIRKVKGNRYNIRKESKLKVKKSALKRLARRKEIEHLKKLGKMITK' A
#
# COMPACT_ATOMS: atom_id res chain seq x y z
N MET A 1 20.06 -15.52 -9.73
CA MET A 1 18.91 -15.70 -10.63
C MET A 1 17.83 -14.70 -10.24
N ALA A 2 17.30 -13.92 -11.18
CA ALA A 2 16.23 -12.98 -10.86
C ALA A 2 14.97 -13.76 -10.45
N SER A 3 14.48 -13.54 -9.23
CA SER A 3 13.21 -14.13 -8.78
C SER A 3 12.07 -13.48 -9.56
N THR A 4 11.32 -14.26 -10.34
CA THR A 4 10.10 -13.77 -10.99
C THR A 4 9.05 -13.48 -9.93
N VAL A 5 8.85 -12.19 -9.62
CA VAL A 5 7.92 -11.78 -8.55
C VAL A 5 6.47 -11.76 -9.03
N ILE A 6 6.25 -11.46 -10.32
CA ILE A 6 4.93 -11.44 -10.94
C ILE A 6 5.03 -12.06 -12.34
N GLU A 7 4.20 -13.06 -12.59
CA GLU A 7 4.01 -13.66 -13.90
C GLU A 7 2.53 -13.64 -14.26
N VAL A 8 2.21 -13.31 -15.52
CA VAL A 8 0.86 -13.41 -16.08
C VAL A 8 0.97 -14.15 -17.41
N LYS A 9 0.35 -15.33 -17.48
CA LYS A 9 0.20 -16.09 -18.74
C LYS A 9 -1.10 -15.69 -19.43
N LYS A 10 -1.10 -15.71 -20.75
CA LYS A 10 -2.27 -15.42 -21.58
C LYS A 10 -3.21 -16.64 -21.58
N ASN A 11 -4.51 -16.39 -21.40
CA ASN A 11 -5.51 -17.44 -21.55
C ASN A 11 -5.91 -17.62 -23.03
N PRO A 12 -6.39 -18.81 -23.45
CA PRO A 12 -6.64 -19.13 -24.85
C PRO A 12 -7.55 -18.12 -25.59
N ASN A 13 -8.60 -17.62 -24.93
CA ASN A 13 -9.59 -16.71 -25.53
C ASN A 13 -9.47 -15.26 -25.05
N GLU A 14 -8.28 -14.83 -24.63
CA GLU A 14 -8.09 -13.50 -24.05
C GLU A 14 -7.54 -12.48 -25.05
N ASN A 15 -8.10 -11.26 -25.03
CA ASN A 15 -7.53 -10.13 -25.76
C ASN A 15 -6.24 -9.62 -25.09
N ASN A 16 -5.27 -9.19 -25.88
CA ASN A 16 -3.98 -8.69 -25.40
C ASN A 16 -4.14 -7.50 -24.42
N SER A 17 -5.14 -6.64 -24.64
CA SER A 17 -5.46 -5.52 -23.73
C SER A 17 -5.88 -5.99 -22.32
N SER A 18 -6.66 -7.07 -22.24
CA SER A 18 -7.08 -7.67 -20.97
C SER A 18 -5.90 -8.24 -20.18
N VAL A 19 -4.95 -8.88 -20.86
CA VAL A 19 -3.72 -9.40 -20.26
C VAL A 19 -2.92 -8.26 -19.61
N LEU A 20 -2.73 -7.16 -20.33
CA LEU A 20 -2.02 -5.96 -19.82
C LEU A 20 -2.71 -5.36 -18.60
N ARG A 21 -4.04 -5.29 -18.61
CA ARG A 21 -4.81 -4.80 -17.46
C ARG A 21 -4.62 -5.69 -16.23
N ARG A 22 -4.65 -7.01 -16.39
CA ARG A 22 -4.39 -7.94 -15.27
C ARG A 22 -2.97 -7.80 -14.73
N PHE A 23 -1.99 -7.67 -15.62
CA PHE A 23 -0.60 -7.44 -15.22
C PHE A 23 -0.45 -6.15 -14.42
N SER A 24 -1.01 -5.04 -14.91
CA SER A 24 -1.00 -3.75 -14.21
C SER A 24 -1.66 -3.84 -12.83
N ARG A 25 -2.83 -4.48 -12.75
CA ARG A 25 -3.53 -4.69 -11.47
C ARG A 25 -2.72 -5.54 -10.50
N ARG A 26 -2.11 -6.63 -10.96
CA ARG A 26 -1.29 -7.53 -10.13
C ARG A 26 -0.02 -6.84 -9.63
N ILE A 27 0.58 -5.95 -10.45
CA ILE A 27 1.66 -5.06 -10.01
C ILE A 27 1.19 -4.09 -8.92
N GLN A 28 0.04 -3.45 -9.11
CA GLN A 28 -0.48 -2.49 -8.14
C GLN A 28 -0.81 -3.16 -6.79
N GLU A 29 -1.50 -4.30 -6.83
CA GLU A 29 -1.85 -5.09 -5.64
C GLU A 29 -0.61 -5.64 -4.92
N SER A 30 0.44 -6.01 -5.65
CA SER A 30 1.68 -6.50 -5.05
C SER A 30 2.42 -5.46 -4.19
N GLY A 31 2.18 -4.17 -4.42
CA GLY A 31 2.85 -3.08 -3.72
C GLY A 31 4.39 -3.02 -3.90
N ILE A 32 4.97 -3.84 -4.79
CA ILE A 32 6.43 -3.97 -4.97
C ILE A 32 7.08 -2.63 -5.28
N ILE A 33 6.47 -1.84 -6.16
CA ILE A 33 6.99 -0.53 -6.55
C ILE A 33 7.13 0.37 -5.31
N ARG A 34 6.15 0.37 -4.41
CA ARG A 34 6.21 1.17 -3.18
C ARG A 34 7.30 0.67 -2.24
N LYS A 35 7.46 -0.64 -2.10
CA LYS A 35 8.51 -1.27 -1.29
C LYS A 35 9.91 -0.93 -1.81
N VAL A 36 10.16 -1.10 -3.11
CA VAL A 36 11.46 -0.81 -3.74
C VAL A 36 11.77 0.68 -3.68
N LYS A 37 10.79 1.56 -3.95
CA LYS A 37 10.98 3.02 -3.81
C LYS A 37 11.25 3.43 -2.36
N GLY A 38 10.57 2.82 -1.39
CA GLY A 38 10.79 3.08 0.03
C GLY A 38 12.16 2.64 0.53
N ASN A 39 12.68 1.52 -0.01
CA ASN A 39 13.99 0.97 0.36
C ASN A 39 15.15 1.55 -0.47
N ARG A 40 14.90 2.55 -1.33
CA ARG A 40 15.92 3.13 -2.22
C ARG A 40 17.10 3.73 -1.45
N TYR A 41 16.82 4.35 -0.30
CA TYR A 41 17.83 5.03 0.51
C TYR A 41 17.94 4.36 1.88
N ASN A 42 19.16 4.32 2.43
CA ASN A 42 19.37 3.85 3.78
C ASN A 42 18.86 4.87 4.80
N ILE A 43 18.02 4.43 5.73
CA ILE A 43 17.44 5.27 6.78
C ILE A 43 17.85 4.68 8.13
N ARG A 44 18.28 5.55 9.05
CA ARG A 44 18.60 5.13 10.42
C ARG A 44 17.39 4.50 11.10
N LYS A 45 17.62 3.47 11.92
CA LYS A 45 16.58 2.88 12.77
C LYS A 45 16.02 3.95 13.73
N GLU A 46 14.70 4.01 13.86
CA GLU A 46 14.06 4.97 14.77
C GLU A 46 14.33 4.62 16.24
N SER A 47 14.45 5.64 17.09
CA SER A 47 14.58 5.45 18.54
C SER A 47 13.25 5.01 19.17
N LYS A 48 13.31 4.30 20.31
CA LYS A 48 12.11 3.83 21.04
C LYS A 48 11.11 4.95 21.32
N LEU A 49 11.61 6.14 21.68
CA LEU A 49 10.77 7.32 21.96
C LEU A 49 10.06 7.84 20.71
N LYS A 50 10.74 7.87 19.55
CA LYS A 50 10.12 8.29 18.28
C LYS A 50 9.01 7.33 17.85
N VAL A 51 9.24 6.02 17.98
CA VAL A 51 8.24 4.98 17.70
C VAL A 51 7.01 5.16 18.60
N LYS A 52 7.21 5.37 19.91
CA LYS A 52 6.12 5.63 20.88
C LYS A 52 5.30 6.87 20.49
N LYS A 53 5.95 7.98 20.16
CA LYS A 53 5.27 9.22 19.73
C LYS A 53 4.44 9.01 18.45
N SER A 54 5.00 8.31 17.46
CA SER A 54 4.29 7.98 16.22
C SER A 54 3.05 7.12 16.48
N ALA A 55 3.16 6.11 17.35
CA ALA A 55 2.04 5.26 17.75
C ALA A 55 0.92 6.05 18.43
N LEU A 56 1.26 6.93 19.38
CA LEU A 56 0.29 7.80 20.05
C LEU A 56 -0.44 8.74 19.08
N LYS A 57 0.29 9.33 18.13
CA LYS A 57 -0.31 10.17 17.07
C LYS A 57 -1.31 9.39 16.22
N ARG A 58 -0.98 8.15 15.84
CA ARG A 58 -1.88 7.27 15.06
C ARG A 58 -3.15 6.92 15.84
N LEU A 59 -3.03 6.66 17.14
CA LEU A 59 -4.18 6.38 18.01
C LEU A 59 -5.09 7.61 18.16
N ALA A 60 -4.51 8.79 18.39
CA ALA A 60 -5.27 10.03 18.48
C ALA A 60 -6.04 10.32 17.19
N ARG A 61 -5.37 10.19 16.03
CA ARG A 61 -6.01 10.40 14.73
C ARG A 61 -7.14 9.39 14.46
N ARG A 62 -7.01 8.14 14.91
CA ARG A 62 -8.07 7.12 14.79
C ARG A 62 -9.30 7.48 15.63
N LYS A 63 -9.12 8.03 16.84
CA LYS A 63 -10.23 8.50 17.66
C LYS A 63 -10.93 9.71 17.03
N GLU A 64 -10.15 10.65 16.49
CA GLU A 64 -10.67 11.85 15.82
C GLU A 64 -11.50 11.50 14.58
N ILE A 65 -10.89 10.84 13.60
CA ILE A 65 -11.41 9.60 13.01
C ILE A 65 -12.90 9.25 13.22
N GLU A 66 -13.07 8.34 14.18
CA GLU A 66 -14.34 7.77 14.62
C GLU A 66 -15.31 8.83 15.13
N HIS A 67 -14.84 9.87 15.83
CA HIS A 67 -15.69 10.95 16.31
C HIS A 67 -16.30 11.75 15.15
N LEU A 68 -15.49 12.13 14.15
CA LEU A 68 -15.95 12.85 12.97
C LEU A 68 -16.92 12.03 12.13
N LYS A 69 -16.70 10.71 12.05
CA LYS A 69 -17.66 9.77 11.44
C LYS A 69 -19.00 9.77 12.18
N LYS A 70 -18.99 9.71 13.51
CA LYS A 70 -20.22 9.77 14.34
C LYS A 70 -20.96 11.09 14.18
N LEU A 71 -20.24 12.20 14.01
CA LEU A 71 -20.83 13.53 13.79
C LEU A 71 -21.32 13.75 12.35
N GLY A 72 -21.15 12.79 11.43
CA GLY A 72 -21.50 12.95 10.02
C GLY A 72 -20.63 13.97 9.26
N LYS A 73 -19.54 14.46 9.87
CA LYS A 73 -18.65 15.48 9.30
C LYS A 73 -17.58 14.92 8.37
N MET A 74 -17.60 13.61 8.11
CA MET A 74 -16.65 12.92 7.24
C MET A 74 -17.41 12.00 6.29
N ILE A 75 -17.24 12.21 4.99
CA ILE A 75 -17.83 11.36 3.95
C ILE A 75 -17.09 10.01 3.98
N THR A 76 -17.77 8.99 4.48
CA THR A 76 -17.35 7.60 4.30
C THR A 76 -17.76 7.24 2.87
N LYS A 77 -16.86 7.48 1.91
CA LYS A 77 -17.01 6.95 0.55
C LYS A 77 -16.67 5.46 0.54
#